data_AF-A0A4C1ZJA9-F1
#
_entry.id   AF-A0A4C1ZJA9-F1
#
_cell.length_a   1.000
_cell.length_b   1.000
_cell.length_c   1.000
_cell.angle_alpha   90.00
_cell.angle_beta   90.00
_cell.angle_gamma   90.00
#
_symmetry.space_group_name_H-M   'P 1'
#
loop_
_entity.id
_entity.type
_entity.pdbx_description
1 polymer ?
#
loop_
_entity_poly.entity_id
_entity_poly.type
_entity_poly.pdbx_seq_one_letter_code
_entity_poly.pdbx_strand_id
1 'polypeptide(L)'
;MSDGKYTKRYPRNLVSDTITDNDGCPPYRRRSVEDGGKSIILKVRNVDVEVDNRWVVPYSPLLSNTLKAHINVEYCNSVKLMKYISKYANKRSDLAVFGVGNVAAPVDEINQYQFGRYISNNEAVWSILSFPIHERHPTVVHLAVHLENGPRVYFTSVNVRARALVPPATTLSTFYSLCQDDLFAKTTLL
;
A
#
# COMPACT_ATOMS: atom_id res chain seq x y z
N MET A 1 -17.47 13.35 -16.81
CA MET A 1 -18.82 12.78 -16.61
C MET A 1 -18.97 11.66 -17.61
N SER A 2 -19.56 10.54 -17.21
CA SER A 2 -19.90 9.43 -18.11
C SER A 2 -21.40 9.18 -17.95
N ASP A 3 -22.14 9.15 -19.06
CA ASP A 3 -23.59 8.93 -19.09
C ASP A 3 -24.40 9.90 -18.21
N GLY A 4 -24.02 11.19 -18.20
CA GLY A 4 -24.69 12.22 -17.38
C GLY A 4 -24.45 12.08 -15.87
N LYS A 5 -23.71 11.08 -15.41
CA LYS A 5 -23.34 10.89 -14.00
C LYS A 5 -21.89 11.32 -13.75
N TYR A 6 -21.66 11.91 -12.57
CA TYR A 6 -20.31 12.17 -12.10
C TYR A 6 -19.61 10.85 -11.78
N THR A 7 -18.46 10.61 -12.41
CA THR A 7 -17.65 9.39 -12.23
C THR A 7 -17.24 9.17 -10.78
N LYS A 8 -17.10 10.25 -10.01
CA LYS A 8 -16.72 10.22 -8.58
C LYS A 8 -17.92 10.21 -7.61
N ARG A 9 -19.15 10.08 -8.13
CA ARG A 9 -20.41 10.00 -7.35
C ARG A 9 -20.65 11.22 -6.44
N TYR A 10 -20.25 12.40 -6.89
CA TYR A 10 -20.63 13.66 -6.26
C TYR A 10 -21.87 14.25 -6.96
N PRO A 11 -22.74 14.98 -6.24
CA PRO A 11 -22.72 15.23 -4.79
C PRO A 11 -23.04 13.97 -3.96
N ARG A 12 -22.47 13.87 -2.76
CA ARG A 12 -22.73 12.77 -1.82
C ARG A 12 -23.95 13.07 -0.94
N ASN A 13 -24.58 12.04 -0.39
CA ASN A 13 -25.69 12.23 0.55
C ASN A 13 -25.21 12.85 1.86
N LEU A 14 -26.07 13.64 2.50
CA LEU A 14 -25.86 14.13 3.86
C LEU A 14 -26.13 12.99 4.84
N VAL A 15 -25.26 12.86 5.85
CA VAL A 15 -25.34 11.78 6.85
C VAL A 15 -24.94 12.39 8.18
N SER A 16 -25.73 12.14 9.23
CA SER A 16 -25.48 12.67 10.58
C SER A 16 -24.19 12.14 11.18
N ASP A 17 -23.85 10.88 10.89
CA ASP A 17 -22.71 10.17 11.48
C ASP A 17 -21.96 9.32 10.44
N THR A 18 -20.69 9.01 10.73
CA THR A 18 -19.89 8.13 9.86
C THR A 18 -20.29 6.68 10.13
N ILE A 19 -20.72 5.95 9.10
CA ILE A 19 -21.16 4.55 9.21
C ILE A 19 -20.05 3.63 8.70
N THR A 20 -19.55 2.72 9.54
CA THR A 20 -18.35 1.89 9.25
C THR A 20 -18.65 0.44 8.84
N ASP A 21 -19.91 0.03 8.79
CA ASP A 21 -20.36 -1.37 8.68
C ASP A 21 -20.27 -1.98 7.26
N ASN A 22 -19.74 -1.26 6.27
CA ASN A 22 -19.80 -1.69 4.87
C ASN A 22 -18.40 -1.96 4.30
N ASP A 23 -18.24 -3.04 3.52
CA ASP A 23 -16.98 -3.53 2.89
C ASP A 23 -16.34 -2.57 1.86
N GLY A 24 -16.81 -1.32 1.80
CA GLY A 24 -16.35 -0.27 0.91
C GLY A 24 -15.93 1.01 1.66
N CYS A 25 -15.83 2.12 0.93
CA CYS A 25 -15.61 3.42 1.57
C CYS A 25 -16.84 3.77 2.42
N PRO A 26 -16.66 4.00 3.73
CA PRO A 26 -17.79 4.34 4.59
C PRO A 26 -18.42 5.67 4.15
N PRO A 27 -19.75 5.81 4.23
CA PRO A 27 -20.35 7.13 4.15
C PRO A 27 -19.94 7.92 5.39
N TYR A 28 -19.16 8.98 5.17
CA TYR A 28 -18.73 9.89 6.23
C TYR A 28 -19.83 10.87 6.61
N ARG A 29 -19.82 11.29 7.87
CA ARG A 29 -20.65 12.40 8.37
C ARG A 29 -20.50 13.62 7.45
N ARG A 30 -21.62 14.14 6.97
CA ARG A 30 -21.74 15.35 6.16
C ARG A 30 -22.94 16.14 6.67
N ARG A 31 -22.66 17.24 7.38
CA ARG A 31 -23.68 18.08 8.00
C ARG A 31 -24.39 18.93 6.95
N SER A 32 -25.71 18.99 7.04
CA SER A 32 -26.56 19.97 6.33
C SER A 32 -26.28 21.38 6.85
N VAL A 33 -26.73 22.41 6.14
CA VAL A 33 -26.57 23.81 6.56
C VAL A 33 -27.28 24.07 7.91
N GLU A 34 -28.43 23.45 8.12
CA GLU A 34 -29.19 23.46 9.38
C GLU A 34 -28.46 22.77 10.55
N ASP A 35 -27.62 21.75 10.31
CA ASP A 35 -26.77 21.08 11.30
C ASP A 35 -25.36 21.71 11.41
N GLY A 36 -25.24 23.01 11.12
CA GLY A 36 -23.96 23.75 11.20
C GLY A 36 -22.97 23.41 10.07
N GLY A 37 -23.46 22.87 8.96
CA GLY A 37 -22.72 22.77 7.70
C GLY A 37 -22.54 24.12 7.02
N LYS A 38 -21.66 24.17 5.99
CA LYS A 38 -21.42 25.39 5.21
C LYS A 38 -21.92 25.21 3.78
N SER A 39 -22.46 26.27 3.21
CA SER A 39 -22.66 26.41 1.77
C SER A 39 -22.01 27.70 1.28
N ILE A 40 -21.54 27.68 0.04
CA ILE A 40 -20.98 28.84 -0.65
C ILE A 40 -21.55 28.88 -2.06
N ILE A 41 -21.76 30.08 -2.59
CA ILE A 41 -22.15 30.25 -3.99
C ILE A 41 -20.85 30.45 -4.78
N LEU A 42 -20.59 29.55 -5.74
CA LEU A 42 -19.46 29.63 -6.66
C LEU A 42 -19.95 29.99 -8.04
N LYS A 43 -19.32 30.98 -8.66
CA LYS A 43 -19.58 31.33 -10.05
C LYS A 43 -18.76 30.43 -10.96
N VAL A 44 -19.42 29.46 -11.60
CA VAL A 44 -18.78 28.51 -12.53
C VAL A 44 -19.36 28.75 -13.92
N ARG A 45 -18.51 29.15 -14.88
CA ARG A 45 -18.91 29.43 -16.28
C ARG A 45 -20.08 30.43 -16.38
N ASN A 46 -20.03 31.51 -15.59
CA ASN A 46 -21.10 32.53 -15.49
C ASN A 46 -22.44 32.03 -14.94
N VAL A 47 -22.49 30.84 -14.37
CA VAL A 47 -23.65 30.32 -13.64
C VAL A 47 -23.31 30.30 -12.16
N ASP A 48 -24.20 30.83 -11.33
CA ASP A 48 -24.08 30.74 -9.88
C ASP A 48 -24.50 29.34 -9.44
N VAL A 49 -23.56 28.61 -8.86
CA VAL A 49 -23.74 27.23 -8.39
C VAL A 49 -23.57 27.21 -6.88
N GLU A 50 -24.62 26.81 -6.17
CA GLU A 50 -24.52 26.57 -4.73
C GLU A 50 -23.76 25.27 -4.46
N VAL A 51 -22.69 25.38 -3.68
CA VAL A 51 -21.83 24.28 -3.27
C VAL A 51 -21.88 24.16 -1.76
N ASP A 52 -22.46 23.06 -1.29
CA ASP A 52 -22.51 22.70 0.13
C ASP A 52 -21.54 21.54 0.46
N ASN A 53 -21.59 21.10 1.71
CA ASN A 53 -20.80 19.98 2.22
C ASN A 53 -20.97 18.66 1.45
N ARG A 54 -21.99 18.49 0.59
CA ARG A 54 -22.13 17.28 -0.26
C ARG A 54 -21.04 17.17 -1.31
N TRP A 55 -20.41 18.29 -1.66
CA TRP A 55 -19.36 18.38 -2.68
C TRP A 55 -17.94 18.27 -2.14
N VAL A 56 -17.78 18.36 -0.81
CA VAL A 56 -16.47 18.41 -0.15
C VAL A 56 -15.94 17.00 0.12
N VAL A 57 -14.65 16.77 -0.07
CA VAL A 57 -14.00 15.50 0.31
C VAL A 57 -13.79 15.51 1.84
N PRO A 58 -14.05 14.42 2.58
CA PRO A 58 -13.79 14.36 4.02
C PRO A 58 -12.32 14.70 4.32
N TYR A 59 -12.12 15.56 5.32
CA TYR A 59 -10.80 16.00 5.76
C TYR A 59 -10.79 16.15 7.28
N SER A 60 -9.61 16.15 7.88
CA SER A 60 -9.44 16.54 9.27
C SER A 60 -9.04 18.01 9.33
N PRO A 61 -9.84 18.91 9.93
CA PRO A 61 -9.46 20.31 10.11
C PRO A 61 -8.17 20.45 10.91
N LEU A 62 -7.97 19.59 11.91
CA LEU A 62 -6.77 19.58 12.74
C LEU A 62 -5.54 19.26 11.89
N LEU A 63 -5.55 18.14 11.15
CA LEU A 63 -4.40 17.76 10.31
C LEU A 63 -4.15 18.79 9.21
N SER A 64 -5.22 19.29 8.59
CA SER A 64 -5.08 20.24 7.48
C SER A 64 -4.51 21.57 7.93
N ASN A 65 -4.87 22.04 9.14
CA ASN A 65 -4.32 23.25 9.72
C ASN A 65 -2.87 23.06 10.17
N THR A 66 -2.57 21.95 10.85
CA THR A 66 -1.21 21.64 11.33
C THR A 66 -0.19 21.53 10.20
N LEU A 67 -0.56 20.86 9.11
CA LEU A 67 0.35 20.62 7.98
C LEU A 67 0.19 21.64 6.84
N LYS A 68 -0.69 22.64 6.99
CA LYS A 68 -1.00 23.65 5.97
C LYS A 68 -1.27 23.06 4.59
N ALA A 69 -1.93 21.91 4.55
CA ALA A 69 -2.22 21.15 3.34
C ALA A 69 -3.61 20.53 3.43
N HIS A 70 -4.32 20.37 2.31
CA HIS A 70 -5.60 19.67 2.31
C HIS A 70 -5.36 18.16 2.42
N ILE A 71 -5.63 17.59 3.60
CA ILE A 71 -5.39 16.17 3.87
C ILE A 71 -6.71 15.42 3.81
N ASN A 72 -6.82 14.56 2.80
CA ASN A 72 -7.89 13.58 2.71
C ASN A 72 -7.71 12.54 3.81
N VAL A 73 -8.76 12.30 4.60
CA VAL A 73 -8.76 11.28 5.66
C VAL A 73 -9.77 10.22 5.29
N GLU A 74 -9.30 8.98 5.13
CA GLU A 74 -10.15 7.84 4.83
C GLU A 74 -10.04 6.77 5.91
N TYR A 75 -11.19 6.30 6.39
CA TYR A 75 -11.31 5.10 7.20
C TYR A 75 -11.24 3.86 6.31
N CYS A 76 -10.34 2.96 6.66
CA CYS A 76 -10.01 1.77 5.88
C CYS A 76 -10.30 0.52 6.70
N ASN A 77 -11.40 -0.16 6.39
CA ASN A 77 -11.80 -1.42 7.06
C ASN A 77 -11.94 -2.62 6.09
N SER A 78 -11.58 -2.43 4.82
CA SER A 78 -11.70 -3.46 3.80
C SER A 78 -10.33 -3.85 3.27
N VAL A 79 -10.14 -5.13 2.98
CA VAL A 79 -8.93 -5.65 2.31
C VAL A 79 -8.68 -4.90 0.98
N LYS A 80 -9.74 -4.49 0.28
CA LYS A 80 -9.63 -3.70 -0.96
C LYS A 80 -9.00 -2.33 -0.70
N LEU A 81 -9.40 -1.66 0.37
CA LEU A 81 -8.83 -0.37 0.78
C LEU A 81 -7.41 -0.53 1.33
N MET A 82 -7.11 -1.60 2.10
CA MET A 82 -5.74 -1.89 2.56
C MET A 82 -4.80 -2.15 1.38
N LYS A 83 -5.26 -2.92 0.38
CA LYS A 83 -4.53 -3.12 -0.88
C LYS A 83 -4.36 -1.81 -1.63
N TYR A 84 -5.37 -0.94 -1.61
CA TYR A 84 -5.29 0.38 -2.21
C TYR A 84 -4.24 1.25 -1.50
N ILE A 85 -4.29 1.43 -0.18
CA ILE A 85 -3.29 2.20 0.57
C ILE A 85 -1.89 1.63 0.36
N SER A 86 -1.72 0.31 0.49
CA SER A 86 -0.45 -0.36 0.21
C SER A 86 0.02 -0.10 -1.21
N LYS A 87 -0.88 -0.11 -2.19
CA LYS A 87 -0.57 0.25 -3.57
C LYS A 87 -0.11 1.69 -3.70
N TYR A 88 -0.63 2.65 -2.92
CA TYR A 88 -0.24 4.07 -2.97
C TYR A 88 1.06 4.33 -2.23
N ALA A 89 1.24 3.78 -1.03
CA ALA A 89 2.46 3.86 -0.25
C ALA A 89 3.63 3.18 -0.97
N ASN A 90 3.39 2.02 -1.57
CA ASN A 90 4.36 1.28 -2.37
C ASN A 90 4.19 1.53 -3.88
N LYS A 91 3.40 2.55 -4.27
CA LYS A 91 3.33 2.96 -5.68
C LYS A 91 4.69 3.55 -5.97
N ARG A 92 5.56 2.72 -6.52
CA ARG A 92 6.91 3.10 -6.93
C ARG A 92 6.78 4.40 -7.71
N SER A 93 7.22 5.51 -7.11
CA SER A 93 7.36 6.79 -7.80
C SER A 93 8.49 6.75 -8.82
N ASP A 94 9.28 5.67 -8.86
CA ASP A 94 10.70 5.85 -9.08
C ASP A 94 11.40 4.61 -9.68
N LEU A 95 10.73 3.89 -10.58
CA LEU A 95 11.47 2.97 -11.44
C LEU A 95 12.04 3.76 -12.61
N ALA A 96 13.35 3.99 -12.58
CA ALA A 96 14.07 4.61 -13.67
C ALA A 96 14.82 3.53 -14.45
N VAL A 97 14.70 3.57 -15.77
CA VAL A 97 15.61 2.83 -16.66
C VAL A 97 16.71 3.80 -17.04
N PHE A 98 17.95 3.46 -16.74
CA PHE A 98 19.12 4.27 -17.11
C PHE A 98 20.21 3.38 -17.71
N GLY A 99 20.96 3.93 -18.64
CA GLY A 99 22.13 3.27 -19.20
C GLY A 99 23.39 3.71 -18.47
N VAL A 100 24.19 2.73 -18.03
CA VAL A 100 25.53 2.98 -17.49
C VAL A 100 26.51 2.47 -18.53
N GLY A 101 26.95 3.37 -19.41
CA GLY A 101 27.86 3.01 -20.50
C GLY A 101 28.79 4.15 -20.86
N ASN A 102 30.02 3.80 -21.23
CA ASN A 102 30.96 4.74 -21.86
C ASN A 102 30.61 4.81 -23.35
N VAL A 103 30.41 6.02 -23.89
CA VAL A 103 29.93 6.23 -25.27
C VAL A 103 30.87 5.60 -26.32
N ALA A 104 32.13 5.33 -25.95
CA ALA A 104 33.15 4.73 -26.80
C ALA A 104 33.27 3.19 -26.73
N ALA A 105 32.50 2.51 -25.87
CA ALA A 105 32.56 1.06 -25.71
C ALA A 105 31.61 0.33 -26.68
N PRO A 106 31.90 -0.93 -27.07
CA PRO A 106 30.96 -1.74 -27.86
C PRO A 106 29.60 -1.88 -27.17
N VAL A 107 28.53 -1.85 -27.96
CA VAL A 107 27.15 -1.83 -27.48
C VAL A 107 26.81 -3.17 -26.81
N ASP A 108 26.58 -3.12 -25.51
CA ASP A 108 26.07 -4.23 -24.71
C ASP A 108 24.68 -3.86 -24.20
N GLU A 109 23.64 -4.43 -24.82
CA GLU A 109 22.24 -4.14 -24.52
C GLU A 109 21.87 -4.42 -23.06
N ILE A 110 22.53 -5.39 -22.41
CA ILE A 110 22.26 -5.75 -21.01
C ILE A 110 22.81 -4.67 -20.07
N ASN A 111 24.01 -4.15 -20.36
CA ASN A 111 24.60 -3.04 -19.60
C ASN A 111 23.97 -1.69 -19.93
N GLN A 112 23.38 -1.56 -21.13
CA GLN A 112 22.78 -0.32 -21.61
C GLN A 112 21.41 -0.01 -20.98
N TYR A 113 20.72 -1.02 -20.41
CA TYR A 113 19.42 -0.83 -19.78
C TYR A 113 19.39 -1.43 -18.36
N GLN A 114 19.76 -0.62 -17.38
CA GLN A 114 19.66 -0.97 -15.96
C GLN A 114 18.34 -0.46 -15.38
N PHE A 115 17.69 -1.31 -14.59
CA PHE A 115 16.50 -0.93 -13.82
C PHE A 115 16.92 -0.50 -12.41
N GLY A 116 16.78 0.78 -12.10
CA GLY A 116 16.96 1.29 -10.74
C GLY A 116 15.66 1.70 -10.08
N ARG A 117 15.65 1.60 -8.75
CA ARG A 117 14.60 2.18 -7.91
C ARG A 117 15.21 3.39 -7.20
N TYR A 118 14.65 4.59 -7.39
CA TYR A 118 14.99 5.71 -6.51
C TYR A 118 14.42 5.46 -5.11
N ILE A 119 15.26 5.73 -4.12
CA ILE A 119 14.98 5.60 -2.69
C ILE A 119 15.20 7.00 -2.12
N SER A 120 14.19 7.57 -1.47
CA SER A 120 14.32 8.90 -0.85
C SER A 120 15.40 8.89 0.25
N ASN A 121 16.03 10.03 0.53
CA ASN A 121 17.06 10.13 1.58
C ASN A 121 16.56 9.57 2.93
N ASN A 122 15.29 9.83 3.28
CA ASN A 122 14.70 9.32 4.51
C ASN A 122 14.57 7.79 4.50
N GLU A 123 14.06 7.20 3.41
CA GLU A 123 13.94 5.73 3.25
C GLU A 123 15.33 5.06 3.25
N ALA A 124 16.33 5.69 2.65
CA ALA A 124 17.70 5.20 2.60
C ALA A 124 18.35 5.17 4.00
N VAL A 125 18.25 6.27 4.76
CA VAL A 125 18.76 6.33 6.14
C VAL A 125 18.05 5.31 7.02
N TRP A 126 16.73 5.20 6.92
CA TRP A 126 15.95 4.21 7.67
C TRP A 126 16.39 2.78 7.37
N SER A 127 16.67 2.49 6.10
CA SER A 127 17.14 1.18 5.64
C SER A 127 18.56 0.88 6.09
N ILE A 128 19.49 1.85 5.98
CA ILE A 128 20.90 1.70 6.42
C ILE A 128 20.98 1.45 7.92
N LEU A 129 20.17 2.17 8.70
CA LEU A 129 20.09 2.01 10.15
C LEU A 129 19.25 0.79 10.59
N SER A 130 18.71 0.02 9.64
CA SER A 130 17.85 -1.15 9.88
C SER A 130 16.65 -0.87 10.80
N PHE A 131 16.10 0.34 10.73
CA PHE A 131 14.91 0.68 11.49
C PHE A 131 13.68 -0.02 10.92
N PRO A 132 12.68 -0.36 11.76
CA PRO A 132 11.43 -0.94 11.28
C PRO A 132 10.73 0.03 10.31
N ILE A 133 10.52 -0.41 9.06
CA ILE A 133 9.82 0.37 8.02
C ILE A 133 8.31 0.19 8.15
N HIS A 134 7.88 -1.00 8.55
CA HIS A 134 6.48 -1.32 8.84
C HIS A 134 6.45 -2.23 10.06
N GLU A 135 5.46 -2.02 10.91
CA GLU A 135 5.11 -2.95 11.97
C GLU A 135 3.76 -3.57 11.63
N ARG A 136 3.60 -4.87 11.88
CA ARG A 136 2.34 -5.59 11.68
C ARG A 136 2.05 -6.37 12.95
N HIS A 137 0.86 -6.20 13.48
CA HIS A 137 0.39 -6.96 14.62
C HIS A 137 -0.97 -7.58 14.28
N PRO A 138 -1.08 -8.92 14.15
CA PRO A 138 0.01 -9.90 14.24
C PRO A 138 1.00 -9.81 13.07
N THR A 139 2.25 -10.25 13.28
CA THR A 139 3.26 -10.29 12.22
C THR A 139 2.89 -11.32 11.18
N VAL A 140 2.71 -10.89 9.93
CA VAL A 140 2.44 -11.80 8.80
C VAL A 140 3.70 -11.95 7.96
N VAL A 141 4.23 -13.17 7.85
CA VAL A 141 5.40 -13.49 7.02
C VAL A 141 4.97 -14.37 5.85
N HIS A 142 5.40 -14.01 4.64
CA HIS A 142 5.14 -14.84 3.47
C HIS A 142 6.12 -16.01 3.45
N LEU A 143 5.61 -17.23 3.64
CA LEU A 143 6.42 -18.44 3.54
C LEU A 143 6.75 -18.75 2.09
N ALA A 144 7.99 -19.18 1.83
CA ALA A 144 8.37 -19.67 0.51
C ALA A 144 7.75 -21.06 0.30
N VAL A 145 6.65 -21.11 -0.46
CA VAL A 145 5.97 -22.36 -0.79
C VAL A 145 6.79 -23.11 -1.83
N HIS A 146 7.02 -24.40 -1.59
CA HIS A 146 7.66 -25.31 -2.53
C HIS A 146 7.00 -26.68 -2.44
N LEU A 147 7.16 -27.49 -3.48
CA LEU A 147 6.70 -28.88 -3.47
C LEU A 147 7.54 -29.72 -2.51
N GLU A 148 7.03 -30.89 -2.17
CA GLU A 148 7.79 -31.92 -1.45
C GLU A 148 9.08 -32.24 -2.24
N ASN A 149 10.22 -32.20 -1.55
CA ASN A 149 11.56 -32.34 -2.16
C ASN A 149 11.92 -31.31 -3.24
N GLY A 150 11.15 -30.22 -3.38
CA GLY A 150 11.43 -29.09 -4.27
C GLY A 150 11.96 -27.80 -3.60
N PRO A 151 12.60 -27.80 -2.41
CA PRO A 151 13.08 -26.56 -1.83
C PRO A 151 14.21 -25.97 -2.69
N ARG A 152 14.25 -24.64 -2.79
CA ARG A 152 15.33 -23.95 -3.49
C ARG A 152 16.63 -24.03 -2.67
N VAL A 153 17.61 -24.76 -3.16
CA VAL A 153 18.92 -24.90 -2.52
C VAL A 153 20.00 -24.23 -3.39
N TYR A 154 20.80 -23.36 -2.77
CA TYR A 154 21.96 -22.75 -3.42
C TYR A 154 23.21 -23.59 -3.15
N PHE A 155 23.93 -23.95 -4.21
CA PHE A 155 25.16 -24.72 -4.12
C PHE A 155 26.39 -23.83 -4.29
N THR A 156 27.39 -24.05 -3.44
CA THR A 156 28.74 -23.50 -3.56
C THR A 156 29.73 -24.66 -3.53
N SER A 157 30.96 -24.44 -4.00
CA SER A 157 32.03 -25.45 -4.01
C SER A 157 32.28 -26.08 -2.64
N VAL A 158 32.03 -25.31 -1.57
CA VAL A 158 32.26 -25.73 -0.18
C VAL A 158 31.07 -26.52 0.40
N ASN A 159 29.83 -26.18 0.02
CA ASN A 159 28.64 -26.73 0.67
C ASN A 159 27.92 -27.84 -0.13
N VAL A 160 28.36 -28.12 -1.35
CA VAL A 160 27.65 -29.03 -2.28
C VAL A 160 27.44 -30.42 -1.71
N ARG A 161 28.49 -31.02 -1.11
CA ARG A 161 28.41 -32.37 -0.53
C ARG A 161 27.46 -32.41 0.67
N ALA A 162 27.56 -31.43 1.57
CA ALA A 162 26.72 -31.36 2.76
C ALA A 162 25.24 -31.18 2.40
N ARG A 163 24.93 -30.26 1.47
CA ARG A 163 23.55 -29.96 1.05
C ARG A 163 22.91 -31.04 0.20
N ALA A 164 23.71 -31.82 -0.54
CA ALA A 164 23.21 -32.98 -1.28
C ALA A 164 22.83 -34.15 -0.37
N LEU A 165 23.53 -34.32 0.76
CA LEU A 165 23.24 -35.37 1.74
C LEU A 165 22.10 -34.97 2.69
N VAL A 166 22.11 -33.73 3.17
CA VAL A 166 21.13 -33.22 4.13
C VAL A 166 20.65 -31.84 3.64
N PRO A 167 19.44 -31.77 3.07
CA PRO A 167 18.83 -30.50 2.70
C PRO A 167 18.62 -29.63 3.94
N PRO A 168 18.91 -28.33 3.89
CA PRO A 168 18.63 -27.43 5.00
C PRO A 168 17.11 -27.29 5.19
N ALA A 169 16.67 -27.21 6.45
CA ALA A 169 15.28 -26.93 6.78
C ALA A 169 14.86 -25.56 6.19
N THR A 170 13.72 -25.54 5.52
CA THR A 170 13.12 -24.29 5.02
C THR A 170 12.20 -23.70 6.08
N THR A 171 11.89 -22.42 5.95
CA THR A 171 10.93 -21.75 6.83
C THR A 171 9.56 -22.45 6.80
N LEU A 172 9.19 -23.04 5.66
CA LEU A 172 7.97 -23.82 5.51
C LEU A 172 8.04 -25.16 6.27
N SER A 173 9.14 -25.91 6.13
CA SER A 173 9.29 -27.18 6.86
C SER A 173 9.35 -26.97 8.36
N THR A 174 10.05 -25.91 8.82
CA THR A 174 10.09 -25.56 10.25
C THR A 174 8.72 -25.14 10.76
N PHE A 175 7.92 -24.46 9.94
CA PHE A 175 6.55 -24.10 10.30
C PHE A 175 5.66 -25.33 10.46
N TYR A 176 5.77 -26.32 9.57
CA TYR A 176 5.03 -27.58 9.73
C TYR A 176 5.43 -28.34 10.99
N SER A 177 6.73 -28.38 11.32
CA SER A 177 7.20 -28.94 12.60
C SER A 177 6.62 -28.18 13.79
N LEU A 178 6.63 -26.85 13.76
CA LEU A 178 6.02 -26.02 14.82
C LEU A 178 4.52 -26.29 14.97
N CYS A 179 3.81 -26.46 13.87
CA CYS A 179 2.40 -26.85 13.88
C CYS A 179 2.16 -28.23 14.47
N GLN A 180 3.14 -29.12 14.62
CA GLN A 180 2.94 -30.37 15.35
C GLN A 180 2.84 -30.14 16.86
N ASP A 181 3.61 -29.18 17.38
CA ASP A 181 3.78 -28.93 18.80
C ASP A 181 2.89 -27.80 19.34
N ASP A 182 2.54 -26.81 18.52
CA ASP A 182 1.79 -25.62 18.92
C ASP A 182 0.40 -25.56 18.27
N LEU A 183 -0.65 -25.58 19.10
CA LEU A 183 -2.05 -25.43 18.68
C LEU A 183 -2.36 -24.03 18.11
N PHE A 184 -1.70 -22.98 18.59
CA PHE A 184 -1.89 -21.63 18.08
C PHE A 184 -1.31 -21.50 16.67
N ALA A 185 -0.12 -22.08 16.41
CA ALA A 185 0.46 -22.09 15.07
C ALA A 185 -0.49 -22.71 14.03
N LYS A 186 -1.26 -23.75 14.39
CA LYS A 186 -2.25 -24.39 13.49
C LYS A 186 -3.35 -23.45 13.02
N THR A 187 -3.72 -22.42 13.78
CA THR A 187 -4.83 -21.51 13.43
C THR A 187 -4.40 -20.34 12.54
N THR A 188 -3.10 -20.15 12.32
CA THR A 188 -2.53 -19.00 11.61
C THR A 188 -2.38 -19.17 10.08
N LEU A 189 -2.77 -20.34 9.54
CA LEU A 189 -2.88 -20.57 8.09
C LEU A 189 -4.21 -20.01 7.55
N LEU A 190 -4.31 -18.69 7.38
CA LEU A 190 -5.39 -18.02 6.64
C LEU A 190 -4.84 -17.02 5.62
#